data_AF-A0A4R2HHE9-F1
#
_entry.id   AF-A0A4R2HHE9-F1
#
_cell.length_a   1.000
_cell.length_b   1.000
_cell.length_c   1.000
_cell.angle_alpha   90.00
_cell.angle_beta   90.00
_cell.angle_gamma   90.00
#
_symmetry.space_group_name_H-M   'P 1'
#
loop_
_entity.id
_entity.type
_entity.pdbx_description
1 polymer ?
#
loop_
_entity_poly.entity_id
_entity_poly.type
_entity_poly.pdbx_seq_one_letter_code
_entity_poly.pdbx_strand_id
1 'polypeptide(L)'
;MKSMKIKVIIGSLCIVLAVFIIMVISRKSLSTNMEEYQIVNGKIQYDRGIKLLDSDLESAKRELETSYGLGFYKAAAPLGSYYLKKGELNNAEKYLQKAVDSIHLYNQKNQRIIYNELGIVLAKRNNINGAKIFWQKAAILGSKDAKANLK
;
A
#
# COMPACT_ATOMS: atom_id res chain seq x y z
N MET A 1 -24.21 5.19 -58.68
CA MET A 1 -24.91 5.66 -57.46
C MET A 1 -24.60 4.85 -56.19
N LYS A 2 -24.54 3.50 -56.23
CA LYS A 2 -24.20 2.65 -55.06
C LYS A 2 -22.80 2.92 -54.46
N SER A 3 -21.77 3.09 -55.31
CA SER A 3 -20.38 3.33 -54.90
C SER A 3 -20.18 4.63 -54.11
N MET A 4 -20.93 5.68 -54.46
CA MET A 4 -20.85 6.99 -53.80
C MET A 4 -21.43 6.94 -52.38
N LYS A 5 -22.55 6.22 -52.17
CA LYS A 5 -23.14 6.02 -50.85
C LYS A 5 -22.21 5.20 -49.92
N ILE A 6 -21.52 4.19 -50.46
CA ILE A 6 -20.57 3.36 -49.70
C ILE A 6 -19.36 4.18 -49.22
N LYS A 7 -18.78 5.03 -50.07
CA LYS A 7 -17.64 5.90 -49.67
C LYS A 7 -18.02 6.90 -48.57
N VAL A 8 -19.21 7.49 -48.64
CA VAL A 8 -19.72 8.42 -47.61
C VAL A 8 -19.93 7.68 -46.27
N ILE A 9 -20.50 6.47 -46.30
CA ILE A 9 -20.71 5.66 -45.09
C ILE A 9 -19.36 5.27 -44.45
N ILE A 10 -18.38 4.84 -45.25
CA ILE A 10 -17.04 4.49 -44.74
C ILE A 10 -16.35 5.73 -44.14
N GLY A 11 -16.41 6.88 -44.80
CA GLY A 11 -15.86 8.13 -44.28
C GLY A 11 -16.47 8.53 -42.93
N SER A 12 -17.80 8.49 -42.83
CA SER A 12 -18.51 8.77 -41.57
C SER A 12 -18.17 7.74 -40.48
N LEU A 13 -18.07 6.46 -40.82
CA LEU A 13 -17.72 5.41 -39.87
C LEU A 13 -16.28 5.57 -39.34
N CYS A 14 -15.33 5.93 -40.20
CA CYS A 14 -13.94 6.21 -39.80
C CYS A 14 -13.83 7.39 -38.84
N ILE A 15 -14.62 8.46 -39.05
CA ILE A 15 -14.64 9.62 -38.15
C ILE A 15 -15.18 9.23 -36.77
N VAL A 16 -16.28 8.47 -36.71
CA VAL A 16 -16.87 8.01 -35.44
C VAL A 16 -15.90 7.10 -34.69
N LEU A 17 -15.22 6.17 -35.39
CA LEU A 17 -14.18 5.33 -34.81
C LEU A 17 -12.99 6.16 -34.29
N ALA A 18 -12.52 7.14 -35.05
CA ALA A 18 -11.40 8.00 -34.64
C ALA A 18 -11.74 8.80 -33.37
N VAL A 19 -12.93 9.40 -33.30
CA VAL A 19 -13.40 10.14 -32.11
C VAL A 19 -13.51 9.21 -30.90
N PHE A 20 -14.05 8.00 -31.08
CA PHE A 20 -14.16 7.02 -30.01
C PHE A 20 -12.78 6.59 -29.48
N ILE A 21 -11.82 6.32 -30.38
CA ILE A 21 -10.44 5.97 -30.01
C ILE A 21 -9.78 7.13 -29.24
N ILE A 22 -9.93 8.36 -29.71
CA ILE A 22 -9.38 9.57 -29.04
C ILE A 22 -9.98 9.73 -27.64
N MET A 23 -11.29 9.55 -27.47
CA MET A 23 -11.95 9.63 -26.16
C MET A 23 -11.42 8.55 -25.21
N VAL A 24 -11.27 7.31 -25.68
CA VAL A 24 -10.73 6.20 -24.86
C VAL A 24 -9.29 6.49 -24.43
N ILE A 25 -8.43 6.95 -25.35
CA ILE A 25 -7.03 7.29 -25.04
C ILE A 25 -6.96 8.45 -24.06
N SER A 26 -7.74 9.52 -24.28
CA SER A 26 -7.75 10.70 -23.42
C SER A 26 -8.20 10.35 -22.01
N ARG A 27 -9.22 9.50 -21.87
CA ARG A 27 -9.72 9.05 -20.56
C ARG A 27 -8.67 8.23 -19.81
N LYS A 28 -7.96 7.34 -20.50
CA LYS A 28 -6.86 6.55 -19.92
C LYS A 28 -5.67 7.42 -19.52
N SER A 29 -5.30 8.41 -20.33
CA SER A 29 -4.23 9.36 -20.02
C SER A 29 -4.57 10.23 -18.80
N LEU A 30 -5.83 10.64 -18.66
CA LEU A 30 -6.26 11.42 -17.51
C LEU A 30 -6.23 10.57 -16.22
N SER A 31 -6.65 9.30 -16.28
CA SER A 31 -6.59 8.41 -15.12
C SER A 31 -5.16 8.14 -14.66
N THR A 32 -4.22 7.91 -15.59
CA THR A 32 -2.80 7.69 -15.21
C THR A 32 -2.18 8.91 -14.55
N ASN A 33 -2.46 10.12 -15.05
CA ASN A 33 -1.93 11.36 -14.46
C ASN A 33 -2.47 11.58 -13.04
N MET A 34 -3.74 11.24 -12.80
CA MET A 34 -4.35 11.34 -11.47
C MET A 34 -3.75 10.33 -10.48
N GLU A 35 -3.51 9.09 -10.91
CA GLU A 35 -2.86 8.07 -10.08
C GLU A 35 -1.42 8.47 -9.71
N GLU A 36 -0.65 8.97 -10.67
CA GLU A 36 0.72 9.43 -10.44
C GLU A 36 0.75 10.61 -9.45
N TYR A 37 -0.15 11.58 -9.61
CA TYR A 37 -0.30 12.71 -8.69
C TYR A 37 -0.64 12.25 -7.26
N GLN A 38 -1.55 11.29 -7.12
CA GLN A 38 -1.91 10.73 -5.80
C GLN A 38 -0.71 10.04 -5.16
N ILE A 39 0.03 9.22 -5.90
CA ILE A 39 1.22 8.51 -5.39
C ILE A 39 2.30 9.50 -4.92
N VAL A 40 2.58 10.55 -5.70
CA VAL A 40 3.56 11.58 -5.34
C VAL A 40 3.15 12.29 -4.05
N ASN A 41 1.89 12.70 -3.94
CA ASN A 41 1.38 13.32 -2.71
C ASN A 41 1.38 12.34 -1.54
N GLY A 42 1.05 11.08 -1.78
CA GLY A 42 1.13 10.02 -0.80
C GLY A 42 2.53 9.85 -0.24
N LYS A 43 3.57 9.91 -1.09
CA LYS A 43 4.96 9.91 -0.65
C LYS A 43 5.33 11.15 0.17
N ILE A 44 4.87 12.34 -0.22
CA ILE A 44 5.13 13.57 0.55
C ILE A 44 4.57 13.45 1.97
N GLN A 45 3.33 12.98 2.11
CA GLN A 45 2.71 12.77 3.41
C GLN A 45 3.39 11.66 4.21
N TYR A 46 3.86 10.60 3.53
CA TYR A 46 4.68 9.58 4.18
C TYR A 46 5.95 10.18 4.78
N ASP A 47 6.72 10.92 3.98
CA ASP A 47 7.99 11.52 4.41
C ASP A 47 7.80 12.49 5.58
N ARG A 48 6.68 13.23 5.60
CA ARG A 48 6.28 14.07 6.74
C ARG A 48 5.93 13.24 7.97
N GLY A 49 5.08 12.24 7.82
CA GLY A 49 4.67 11.35 8.90
C GLY A 49 5.85 10.66 9.56
N ILE A 50 6.82 10.16 8.77
CA ILE A 50 8.04 9.54 9.30
C ILE A 50 8.87 10.50 10.15
N LYS A 51 9.01 11.77 9.73
CA LYS A 51 9.76 12.79 10.51
C LYS A 51 9.11 13.09 11.86
N LEU A 52 7.79 12.94 11.96
CA LEU A 52 7.02 13.26 13.16
C LEU A 52 6.98 12.10 14.17
N LEU A 53 7.41 10.89 13.80
CA LEU A 53 7.28 9.69 14.65
C LEU A 53 7.93 9.84 16.04
N ASP A 54 9.00 10.62 16.16
CA ASP A 54 9.73 10.80 17.42
C ASP A 54 9.26 12.04 18.21
N SER A 55 8.50 12.94 17.60
CA SER A 55 8.12 14.23 18.21
C SER A 55 6.62 14.39 18.45
N ASP A 56 5.78 13.95 17.50
CA ASP A 56 4.32 14.07 17.56
C ASP A 56 3.69 12.87 16.87
N LEU A 57 3.45 11.82 17.66
CA LEU A 57 2.90 10.56 17.19
C LEU A 57 1.50 10.67 16.59
N GLU A 58 0.66 11.60 17.08
CA GLU A 58 -0.70 11.78 16.57
C GLU A 58 -0.69 12.50 15.21
N SER A 59 0.16 13.52 15.04
CA SER A 59 0.37 14.13 13.73
C SER A 59 1.02 13.16 12.76
N ALA A 60 2.01 12.37 13.21
CA ALA A 60 2.62 11.32 12.40
C ALA A 60 1.58 10.34 11.87
N LYS A 61 0.68 9.86 12.74
CA LYS A 61 -0.42 8.97 12.38
C LYS A 61 -1.31 9.60 11.30
N ARG A 62 -1.75 10.85 11.46
CA ARG A 62 -2.63 11.53 10.48
C ARG A 62 -2.00 11.65 9.10
N GLU A 63 -0.72 11.99 9.05
CA GLU A 63 0.03 12.08 7.79
C GLU A 63 0.18 10.71 7.13
N LEU A 64 0.46 9.67 7.92
CA LEU A 64 0.57 8.30 7.42
C LEU A 64 -0.78 7.72 6.96
N GLU A 65 -1.88 8.04 7.62
CA GLU A 65 -3.24 7.65 7.19
C GLU A 65 -3.59 8.31 5.85
N THR A 66 -3.28 9.61 5.71
CA THR A 66 -3.46 10.36 4.47
C THR A 66 -2.61 9.76 3.35
N SER A 67 -1.33 9.50 3.64
CA SER A 67 -0.40 8.83 2.72
C SER A 67 -0.93 7.49 2.22
N TYR A 68 -1.41 6.64 3.14
CA TYR A 68 -1.98 5.35 2.80
C TYR A 68 -3.26 5.50 1.94
N GLY A 69 -4.11 6.46 2.27
CA GLY A 69 -5.34 6.77 1.52
C GLY A 69 -5.09 7.25 0.09
N LEU A 70 -3.92 7.84 -0.17
CA LEU A 70 -3.45 8.23 -1.50
C LEU A 70 -2.75 7.09 -2.27
N GLY A 71 -2.83 5.85 -1.77
CA GLY A 71 -2.25 4.67 -2.43
C GLY A 71 -0.77 4.42 -2.12
N PHE A 72 -0.16 5.18 -1.21
CA PHE A 72 1.23 4.95 -0.83
C PHE A 72 1.34 3.88 0.27
N TYR A 73 1.20 2.61 -0.13
CA TYR A 73 1.04 1.47 0.79
C TYR A 73 2.20 1.22 1.76
N LYS A 74 3.38 1.82 1.54
CA LYS A 74 4.51 1.79 2.52
C LYS A 74 4.16 2.41 3.88
N ALA A 75 3.10 3.24 3.94
CA ALA A 75 2.59 3.79 5.19
C ALA A 75 1.93 2.73 6.11
N ALA A 76 1.63 1.53 5.59
CA ALA A 76 0.99 0.48 6.40
C ALA A 76 1.85 0.02 7.58
N ALA A 77 3.15 -0.22 7.36
CA ALA A 77 4.05 -0.69 8.41
C ALA A 77 4.12 0.28 9.62
N PRO A 78 4.44 1.58 9.45
CA PRO A 78 4.51 2.50 10.58
C PRO A 78 3.15 2.74 11.25
N LEU A 79 2.03 2.68 10.51
CA LEU A 79 0.69 2.70 11.13
C LEU A 79 0.47 1.46 12.01
N GLY A 80 0.85 0.28 11.52
CA GLY A 80 0.82 -0.96 12.28
C GLY A 80 1.62 -0.86 13.58
N SER A 81 2.87 -0.38 13.50
CA SER A 81 3.73 -0.16 14.67
C SER A 81 3.13 0.86 15.64
N TYR A 82 2.54 1.94 15.13
CA TYR A 82 1.85 2.95 15.94
C TYR A 82 0.73 2.32 16.78
N TYR A 83 -0.18 1.58 16.14
CA TYR A 83 -1.31 0.96 16.84
C TYR A 83 -0.86 -0.14 17.82
N LEU A 84 0.19 -0.89 17.46
CA LEU A 84 0.78 -1.86 18.38
C LEU A 84 1.32 -1.19 19.66
N LYS A 85 2.01 -0.05 19.52
CA LYS A 85 2.50 0.74 20.66
C LYS A 85 1.37 1.27 21.53
N LYS A 86 0.24 1.66 20.94
CA LYS A 86 -0.98 2.08 21.66
C LYS A 86 -1.77 0.92 22.27
N GLY A 87 -1.43 -0.33 21.95
CA GLY A 87 -2.16 -1.52 22.39
C GLY A 87 -3.45 -1.79 21.62
N GLU A 88 -3.72 -1.06 20.53
CA GLU A 88 -4.89 -1.24 19.68
C GLU A 88 -4.69 -2.43 18.72
N LEU A 89 -4.79 -3.66 19.25
CA LEU A 89 -4.41 -4.87 18.53
C LEU A 89 -5.17 -5.10 17.21
N ASN A 90 -6.45 -4.71 17.13
CA ASN A 90 -7.24 -4.83 15.89
C ASN A 90 -6.66 -3.98 14.75
N ASN A 91 -6.32 -2.72 15.04
CA ASN A 91 -5.75 -1.82 14.04
C ASN A 91 -4.32 -2.21 13.71
N ALA A 92 -3.53 -2.61 14.72
CA ALA A 92 -2.18 -3.10 14.53
C ALA A 92 -2.14 -4.29 13.56
N GLU A 93 -2.97 -5.31 13.82
CA GLU A 93 -3.07 -6.50 12.97
C GLU A 93 -3.48 -6.12 11.53
N LYS A 94 -4.53 -5.31 11.38
CA LYS A 94 -5.03 -4.85 10.09
C LYS A 94 -3.94 -4.20 9.24
N TYR A 95 -3.18 -3.26 9.81
CA TYR A 95 -2.16 -2.53 9.06
C TYR A 95 -0.88 -3.35 8.85
N LEU A 96 -0.47 -4.18 9.82
CA LEU A 96 0.67 -5.09 9.65
C LEU A 96 0.39 -6.18 8.61
N GLN A 97 -0.84 -6.70 8.54
CA GLN A 97 -1.25 -7.64 7.50
C GLN A 97 -1.16 -6.98 6.11
N LYS A 98 -1.66 -5.74 5.96
CA LYS A 98 -1.50 -4.96 4.72
C LYS A 98 -0.03 -4.72 4.34
N ALA A 99 0.83 -4.51 5.34
CA ALA A 99 2.27 -4.39 5.11
C ALA A 99 2.90 -5.73 4.64
N VAL A 100 2.40 -6.86 5.14
CA VAL A 100 2.77 -8.22 4.67
C VAL A 100 2.28 -8.46 3.23
N ASP A 101 1.07 -8.03 2.89
CA ASP A 101 0.53 -8.20 1.53
C ASP A 101 1.35 -7.38 0.51
N SER A 102 1.94 -6.26 0.96
CA SER A 102 2.80 -5.36 0.18
C SER A 102 4.29 -5.52 0.52
N ILE A 103 4.72 -6.67 1.06
CA ILE A 103 6.05 -6.85 1.65
C ILE A 103 7.21 -6.56 0.69
N HIS A 104 7.00 -6.79 -0.61
CA HIS A 104 7.98 -6.54 -1.68
C HIS A 104 8.38 -5.06 -1.81
N LEU A 105 7.57 -4.13 -1.29
CA LEU A 105 7.89 -2.71 -1.27
C LEU A 105 8.95 -2.35 -0.21
N TYR A 106 9.17 -3.23 0.77
CA TYR A 106 10.03 -2.96 1.92
C TYR A 106 11.40 -3.60 1.75
N ASN A 107 12.45 -2.93 2.24
CA ASN A 107 13.78 -3.53 2.35
C ASN A 107 13.81 -4.62 3.44
N GLN A 108 14.81 -5.50 3.43
CA GLN A 108 14.89 -6.63 4.36
C GLN A 108 14.81 -6.23 5.84
N LYS A 109 15.40 -5.07 6.21
CA LYS A 109 15.33 -4.54 7.58
C LYS A 109 13.88 -4.30 8.01
N ASN A 110 13.09 -3.67 7.15
CA ASN A 110 11.69 -3.37 7.42
C ASN A 110 10.82 -4.62 7.35
N GLN A 111 11.08 -5.54 6.41
CA GLN A 111 10.36 -6.82 6.34
C GLN A 111 10.51 -7.62 7.65
N ARG A 112 11.73 -7.68 8.18
CA ARG A 112 12.02 -8.30 9.49
C ARG A 112 11.18 -7.69 10.61
N ILE A 113 11.08 -6.37 10.66
CA ILE A 113 10.31 -5.65 11.68
C ILE A 113 8.82 -5.97 11.54
N ILE A 114 8.26 -5.87 10.32
CA ILE A 114 6.85 -6.14 10.04
C ILE A 114 6.46 -7.55 10.49
N TYR A 115 7.25 -8.57 10.10
CA TYR A 115 6.99 -9.94 10.52
C TYR A 115 7.10 -10.13 12.04
N ASN A 116 8.10 -9.51 12.67
CA ASN A 116 8.26 -9.60 14.12
C ASN A 116 7.06 -9.00 14.88
N GLU A 117 6.62 -7.81 14.46
CA GLU A 117 5.50 -7.09 15.06
C GLU A 117 4.17 -7.81 14.84
N LEU A 118 3.92 -8.38 13.67
CA LEU A 118 2.71 -9.17 13.43
C LEU A 118 2.71 -10.44 14.29
N GLY A 119 3.86 -11.09 14.47
CA GLY A 119 4.00 -12.20 15.42
C GLY A 119 3.65 -11.78 16.85
N ILE A 120 4.12 -10.61 17.28
CA ILE A 120 3.78 -10.04 18.61
C ILE A 120 2.27 -9.79 18.73
N VAL A 121 1.64 -9.18 17.72
CA VAL A 121 0.20 -8.93 17.74
C VAL A 121 -0.59 -10.23 17.89
N LEU A 122 -0.28 -11.25 17.08
CA LEU A 122 -0.97 -12.53 17.13
C LEU A 122 -0.77 -13.24 18.48
N ALA A 123 0.43 -13.17 19.05
CA ALA A 123 0.70 -13.72 20.37
C ALA A 123 -0.10 -13.02 21.48
N LYS A 124 -0.18 -11.68 21.46
CA LYS A 124 -1.02 -10.90 22.38
C LYS A 124 -2.51 -11.24 22.27
N ARG A 125 -2.94 -11.79 21.12
CA ARG A 125 -4.31 -12.30 20.89
C ARG A 125 -4.47 -13.79 21.17
N ASN A 126 -3.50 -14.44 21.82
CA ASN A 126 -3.45 -15.88 22.07
C ASN A 126 -3.41 -16.76 20.80
N ASN A 127 -3.15 -16.19 19.61
CA ASN A 127 -2.91 -16.97 18.39
C ASN A 127 -1.42 -17.32 18.27
N ILE A 128 -0.96 -18.24 19.11
CA ILE A 128 0.45 -18.65 19.18
C ILE A 128 0.91 -19.35 17.90
N ASN A 129 0.05 -20.16 17.29
CA ASN A 129 0.40 -20.86 16.04
C ASN A 129 0.63 -19.87 14.89
N GLY A 130 -0.24 -18.86 14.75
CA GLY A 130 -0.05 -17.78 13.80
C GLY A 130 1.21 -16.96 14.11
N ALA A 131 1.46 -16.65 15.38
CA ALA A 131 2.64 -15.90 15.80
C ALA A 131 3.95 -16.60 15.40
N LYS A 132 4.04 -17.92 15.60
CA LYS A 132 5.21 -18.73 15.24
C LYS A 132 5.56 -18.62 13.75
N ILE A 133 4.57 -18.61 12.86
CA ILE A 133 4.80 -18.47 11.41
C ILE A 133 5.54 -17.16 11.09
N PHE A 134 5.10 -16.06 11.68
CA PHE A 134 5.70 -14.75 11.40
C PHE A 134 7.03 -14.55 12.13
N TRP A 135 7.18 -15.06 13.35
CA TRP A 135 8.49 -15.06 14.02
C TRP A 135 9.53 -15.91 13.30
N GLN A 136 9.16 -17.05 12.69
CA GLN A 136 10.08 -17.80 11.84
C GLN A 136 10.56 -16.98 10.64
N LYS A 137 9.65 -16.29 9.93
CA LYS A 137 10.03 -15.39 8.83
C LYS A 137 10.97 -14.27 9.29
N ALA A 138 10.67 -13.63 10.42
CA ALA A 138 11.53 -12.60 11.00
C ALA A 138 12.90 -13.15 11.43
N ALA A 139 12.94 -14.37 11.98
CA ALA A 139 14.16 -15.04 12.42
C ALA A 139 15.11 -15.38 11.25
N ILE A 140 14.56 -15.80 10.11
CA ILE A 140 15.31 -16.01 8.85
C ILE A 140 15.96 -14.70 8.40
N LEU A 141 15.26 -13.58 8.55
CA LEU A 141 15.80 -12.23 8.29
C LEU A 141 16.68 -11.69 9.42
N GLY A 142 17.07 -12.53 10.39
CA GLY A 142 18.03 -12.20 11.45
C GLY A 142 17.44 -11.54 12.70
N SER A 143 16.12 -11.57 12.92
CA SER A 143 15.52 -11.08 14.17
C SER A 143 15.92 -11.96 15.35
N LYS A 144 16.62 -11.39 16.34
CA LYS A 144 16.98 -12.07 17.58
C LYS A 144 15.76 -12.24 18.49
N ASP A 145 14.91 -11.22 18.57
CA ASP A 145 13.69 -11.23 19.38
C ASP A 145 12.73 -12.32 18.90
N ALA A 146 12.56 -12.44 17.57
CA ALA A 146 11.73 -13.50 17.00
C ALA A 146 12.29 -14.90 17.31
N LYS A 147 13.61 -15.08 17.26
CA LYS A 147 14.26 -16.35 17.66
C LYS A 147 14.04 -16.65 19.14
N ALA A 148 14.03 -15.64 20.01
CA ALA A 148 13.76 -15.80 21.42
C ALA A 148 12.30 -16.24 21.66
N ASN A 149 11.35 -15.64 20.95
CA ASN A 149 9.92 -15.96 21.05
C ASN A 149 9.52 -17.35 20.49
N LEU A 150 10.43 -18.03 19.79
CA LEU A 150 10.21 -19.38 19.24
C LEU A 150 10.67 -20.52 20.18
N LYS A 151 11.38 -20.19 21.26
CA LYS A 151 11.86 -21.16 22.26
C LYS A 151 10.77 -21.45 23.28
#